data_AF-A0A527GSA4-F1
#
_entry.id   AF-A0A527GSA4-F1
#
_cell.length_a   1.000
_cell.length_b   1.000
_cell.length_c   1.000
_cell.angle_alpha   90.00
_cell.angle_beta   90.00
_cell.angle_gamma   90.00
#
_symmetry.space_group_name_H-M   'P 1'
#
loop_
_entity.id
_entity.type
_entity.pdbx_description
1 polymer ?
#
loop_
_entity_poly.entity_id
_entity_poly.type
_entity_poly.pdbx_seq_one_letter_code
_entity_poly.pdbx_strand_id
1 'polypeptide(L)'
;DYEGEIVIVIGKAGRRIAEADALGHIAALSLCNEGTIRDWVRHAKFNVTQGKNFDRSGSIGPWLVPFSEEAQIADIALTTRVNGELRQQDRTSRMIFSFRKIINYISTFTTLVPGDIIVTGTPAGAGARFEPPIWLKPGDVIEVEAEGIGVLRNGVVDEAAQ
;
A
#
# COMPACT_ATOMS: atom_id res chain seq x y z
N ASP A 1 -6.94 7.33 -9.04
CA ASP A 1 -5.46 7.42 -8.98
C ASP A 1 -4.92 6.09 -8.46
N TYR A 2 -3.65 5.79 -8.73
CA TYR A 2 -2.96 4.58 -8.27
C TYR A 2 -1.95 4.92 -7.19
N GLU A 3 -1.77 4.01 -6.23
CA GLU A 3 -0.76 4.10 -5.17
C GLU A 3 -0.29 2.68 -4.85
N GLY A 4 0.83 2.27 -5.44
CA GLY A 4 1.41 0.95 -5.17
C GLY A 4 2.17 0.93 -3.85
N GLU A 5 1.92 -0.09 -3.04
CA GLU A 5 2.45 -0.20 -1.68
C GLU A 5 2.80 -1.63 -1.30
N ILE A 6 3.74 -1.77 -0.36
CA ILE A 6 3.96 -3.02 0.37
C ILE A 6 2.99 -3.05 1.55
N VAL A 7 2.43 -4.23 1.80
CA VAL A 7 1.51 -4.50 2.89
C VAL A 7 2.16 -5.42 3.89
N ILE A 8 1.96 -5.15 5.18
CA ILE A 8 2.27 -6.09 6.26
C ILE A 8 0.97 -6.61 6.87
N VAL A 9 0.91 -7.91 7.12
CA VAL A 9 -0.18 -8.59 7.82
C VAL A 9 0.31 -8.95 9.22
N ILE A 10 -0.43 -8.51 10.24
CA ILE A 10 -0.10 -8.80 11.63
C ILE A 10 -0.45 -10.26 11.96
N GLY A 11 0.49 -10.97 12.59
CA GLY A 11 0.34 -12.35 13.06
C GLY A 11 0.24 -12.50 14.57
N LYS A 12 0.70 -11.50 15.32
CA LYS A 12 0.74 -11.52 16.79
C LYS A 12 0.13 -10.23 17.34
N ALA A 13 -0.83 -10.36 18.24
CA ALA A 13 -1.46 -9.20 18.87
C ALA A 13 -0.46 -8.36 19.69
N GLY A 14 -0.70 -7.06 19.80
CA GLY A 14 0.09 -6.19 20.66
C GLY A 14 -0.39 -4.74 20.71
N ARG A 15 -0.07 -4.05 21.81
CA ARG A 15 -0.35 -2.64 22.03
C ARG A 15 0.90 -1.99 22.63
N ARG A 16 1.25 -0.78 22.18
CA ARG A 16 2.50 -0.06 22.52
C ARG A 16 3.74 -0.94 22.27
N ILE A 17 3.79 -1.60 21.12
CA ILE A 17 4.87 -2.50 20.73
C ILE A 17 6.16 -1.69 20.56
N ALA A 18 7.27 -2.10 21.18
CA ALA A 18 8.56 -1.44 20.99
C ALA A 18 9.09 -1.65 19.56
N GLU A 19 9.80 -0.67 18.99
CA GLU A 19 10.33 -0.77 17.61
C GLU A 19 11.27 -1.98 17.39
N ALA A 20 12.03 -2.36 18.42
CA ALA A 20 12.90 -3.53 18.39
C ALA A 20 12.12 -4.85 18.20
N ASP A 21 10.93 -4.94 18.80
CA ASP A 21 10.08 -6.15 18.78
C ASP A 21 9.11 -6.17 17.59
N ALA A 22 8.94 -5.03 16.91
CA ALA A 22 7.89 -4.79 15.92
C ALA A 22 7.82 -5.85 14.80
N LEU A 23 8.96 -6.23 14.19
CA LEU A 23 8.95 -7.19 13.09
C LEU A 23 8.49 -8.59 13.52
N GLY A 24 8.67 -8.95 14.79
CA GLY A 24 8.18 -10.22 15.35
C GLY A 24 6.65 -10.29 15.45
N HIS A 25 5.93 -9.22 15.10
CA HIS A 25 4.48 -9.20 15.00
C HIS A 25 3.95 -9.42 13.58
N ILE A 26 4.81 -9.45 12.56
CA ILE A 26 4.41 -9.64 11.17
C ILE A 26 4.26 -11.14 10.88
N ALA A 27 3.12 -11.54 10.30
CA ALA A 27 2.91 -12.89 9.77
C ALA A 27 3.31 -13.00 8.29
N ALA A 28 2.93 -11.99 7.50
CA ALA A 28 3.10 -12.05 6.05
C ALA A 28 3.23 -10.67 5.42
N LEU A 29 3.72 -10.68 4.19
CA LEU A 29 3.81 -9.55 3.28
C LEU A 29 2.86 -9.74 2.11
N SER A 30 2.40 -8.63 1.52
CA SER A 30 1.65 -8.62 0.27
C SER A 30 1.87 -7.28 -0.45
N LEU A 31 1.15 -7.04 -1.54
CA LEU A 31 1.10 -5.76 -2.22
C LEU A 31 -0.30 -5.16 -2.10
N CYS A 32 -0.37 -3.84 -2.17
CA CYS A 32 -1.63 -3.11 -2.34
C CYS A 32 -1.51 -2.14 -3.51
N ASN A 33 -2.60 -2.01 -4.26
CA ASN A 33 -2.88 -0.77 -4.98
C ASN A 33 -3.97 -0.02 -4.21
N GLU A 34 -3.60 1.03 -3.50
CA GLU A 34 -4.52 1.86 -2.71
C GLU A 34 -5.18 2.91 -3.62
N GLY A 35 -6.12 2.45 -4.45
CA GLY A 35 -6.75 3.33 -5.42
C GLY A 35 -7.51 4.48 -4.76
N THR A 36 -7.21 5.69 -5.23
CA THR A 36 -7.70 6.92 -4.62
C THR A 36 -8.53 7.75 -5.59
N ILE A 37 -9.74 8.10 -5.18
CA ILE A 37 -10.64 9.03 -5.84
C ILE A 37 -10.34 10.45 -5.31
N ARG A 38 -9.46 11.17 -6.02
CA ARG A 38 -8.74 12.35 -5.50
C ARG A 38 -9.63 13.57 -5.29
N ASP A 39 -10.70 13.72 -6.04
CA ASP A 39 -11.73 14.73 -5.82
C ASP A 39 -12.49 14.51 -4.50
N TRP A 40 -12.59 13.25 -4.04
CA TRP A 40 -13.28 12.89 -2.79
C TRP A 40 -12.42 12.93 -1.52
N VAL A 41 -11.09 13.05 -1.62
CA VAL A 41 -10.19 13.07 -0.44
C VAL A 41 -10.22 14.37 0.37
N ARG A 42 -10.99 15.39 -0.06
CA ARG A 42 -11.08 16.70 0.59
C ARG A 42 -12.50 17.10 0.97
N HIS A 43 -13.41 16.13 1.10
CA HIS A 43 -14.79 16.38 1.50
C HIS A 43 -14.95 16.71 2.99
N ALA A 44 -13.88 16.57 3.79
CA ALA A 44 -13.76 17.22 5.10
C ALA A 44 -12.31 17.67 5.36
N LYS A 45 -12.14 18.60 6.32
CA LYS A 45 -10.85 19.28 6.58
C LYS A 45 -9.67 18.34 6.85
N PHE A 46 -9.90 17.16 7.43
CA PHE A 46 -8.87 16.20 7.82
C PHE A 46 -9.29 14.74 7.55
N ASN A 47 -10.15 14.52 6.55
CA ASN A 47 -10.67 13.19 6.27
C ASN A 47 -10.41 12.79 4.82
N VAL A 48 -9.72 11.67 4.64
CA VAL A 48 -9.45 11.05 3.33
C VAL A 48 -10.28 9.79 3.09
N THR A 49 -11.01 9.31 4.11
CA THR A 49 -11.71 8.01 4.11
C THR A 49 -12.59 7.85 2.88
N GLN A 50 -13.39 8.84 2.52
CA GLN A 50 -14.30 8.75 1.38
C GLN A 50 -13.53 8.48 0.08
N GLY A 51 -12.47 9.24 -0.20
CA GLY A 51 -11.68 9.04 -1.42
C GLY A 51 -10.83 7.77 -1.44
N LYS A 52 -10.71 7.06 -0.30
CA LYS A 52 -9.87 5.86 -0.12
C LYS A 52 -10.67 4.56 0.01
N ASN A 53 -12.00 4.65 0.13
CA ASN A 53 -12.87 3.50 0.44
C ASN A 53 -14.07 3.42 -0.51
N PHE A 54 -13.89 3.82 -1.78
CA PHE A 54 -14.90 3.54 -2.81
C PHE A 54 -14.96 2.04 -3.09
N ASP A 55 -16.15 1.55 -3.41
CA ASP A 55 -16.35 0.15 -3.72
C ASP A 55 -15.45 -0.26 -4.90
N ARG A 56 -14.69 -1.34 -4.69
CA ARG A 56 -13.76 -1.92 -5.68
C ARG A 56 -12.68 -0.94 -6.18
N SER A 57 -12.32 0.09 -5.41
CA SER A 57 -11.28 1.05 -5.79
C SER A 57 -9.86 0.61 -5.45
N GLY A 58 -9.68 -0.29 -4.48
CA GLY A 58 -8.38 -0.82 -4.06
C GLY A 58 -8.25 -2.33 -4.25
N SER A 59 -7.03 -2.84 -4.16
CA SER A 59 -6.73 -4.28 -4.23
C SER A 59 -5.57 -4.66 -3.32
N ILE A 60 -5.57 -5.89 -2.82
CA ILE A 60 -4.47 -6.49 -2.06
C ILE A 60 -4.21 -7.89 -2.62
N GLY A 61 -2.94 -8.27 -2.74
CA GLY A 61 -2.54 -9.59 -3.21
C GLY A 61 -1.21 -9.54 -3.97
N PRO A 62 -1.00 -10.41 -4.97
CA PRO A 62 -1.88 -11.52 -5.37
C PRO A 62 -1.93 -12.67 -4.35
N TRP A 63 -0.99 -12.72 -3.41
CA TRP A 63 -0.90 -13.72 -2.35
C TRP A 63 -0.22 -13.14 -1.11
N LEU A 64 -0.13 -13.96 -0.07
CA LEU A 64 0.65 -13.68 1.13
C LEU A 64 2.01 -14.38 1.04
N VAL A 65 3.09 -13.63 1.24
CA VAL A 65 4.43 -14.20 1.43
C VAL A 65 4.70 -14.28 2.93
N PRO A 66 4.92 -15.47 3.50
CA PRO A 66 5.27 -15.59 4.92
C PRO A 66 6.49 -14.74 5.26
N PHE A 67 6.41 -14.00 6.35
CA PHE A 67 7.53 -13.22 6.86
C PHE A 67 8.34 -14.06 7.84
N SER A 68 9.61 -14.29 7.52
CA SER A 68 10.55 -15.10 8.31
C SER A 68 11.84 -14.35 8.63
N GLU A 69 12.24 -13.37 7.83
CA GLU A 69 13.49 -12.63 8.03
C GLU A 69 13.41 -11.17 7.57
N GLU A 70 14.16 -10.29 8.23
CA GLU A 70 14.18 -8.85 7.94
C GLU A 70 14.68 -8.52 6.52
N ALA A 71 15.53 -9.38 5.93
CA ALA A 71 16.02 -9.22 4.56
C ALA A 71 14.89 -9.15 3.52
N GLN A 72 13.72 -9.72 3.80
CA GLN A 72 12.55 -9.67 2.91
C GLN A 72 11.98 -8.25 2.72
N ILE A 73 12.31 -7.31 3.60
CA ILE A 73 11.76 -5.94 3.57
C ILE A 73 12.81 -4.84 3.77
N ALA A 74 14.05 -5.18 4.15
CA ALA A 74 15.07 -4.20 4.52
C ALA A 74 15.45 -3.23 3.39
N ASP A 75 15.61 -3.77 2.17
CA ASP A 75 15.91 -2.99 0.97
C ASP A 75 15.44 -3.73 -0.27
N ILE A 76 14.14 -3.64 -0.57
CA ILE A 76 13.54 -4.23 -1.77
C ILE A 76 13.00 -3.14 -2.68
N ALA A 77 13.12 -3.33 -4.00
CA ALA A 77 12.49 -2.45 -4.98
C ALA A 77 10.96 -2.60 -4.94
N LEU A 78 10.27 -1.47 -5.09
CA LEU A 78 8.83 -1.37 -5.31
C LEU A 78 8.60 -0.50 -6.55
N THR A 79 7.83 -1.02 -7.50
CA THR A 79 7.46 -0.28 -8.71
C THR A 79 5.96 -0.33 -8.95
N THR A 80 5.43 0.70 -9.61
CA THR A 80 4.08 0.70 -10.15
C THR A 80 4.11 1.12 -11.60
N ARG A 81 3.47 0.33 -12.46
CA ARG A 81 3.32 0.60 -13.88
C ARG A 81 1.85 0.74 -14.25
N VAL A 82 1.58 1.58 -15.24
CA VAL A 82 0.26 1.68 -15.88
C VAL A 82 0.46 1.42 -17.37
N ASN A 83 -0.16 0.35 -17.89
CA ASN A 83 0.02 -0.10 -19.28
C ASN A 83 1.50 -0.32 -19.66
N GLY A 84 2.30 -0.83 -18.71
CA GLY A 84 3.75 -1.04 -18.88
C GLY A 84 4.61 0.22 -18.69
N GLU A 85 4.02 1.41 -18.63
CA GLU A 85 4.74 2.66 -18.36
C GLU A 85 5.06 2.78 -16.87
N LEU A 86 6.34 2.98 -16.51
CA LEU A 86 6.75 3.18 -15.12
C LEU A 86 6.21 4.50 -14.57
N ARG A 87 5.47 4.42 -13.46
CA ARG A 87 4.86 5.57 -12.79
C ARG A 87 5.46 5.85 -11.41
N GLN A 88 5.70 4.79 -10.63
CA GLN A 88 6.30 4.88 -9.29
C GLN A 88 7.48 3.93 -9.20
N GLN A 89 8.55 4.36 -8.54
CA GLN A 89 9.74 3.53 -8.32
C GLN A 89 10.46 3.96 -7.05
N ASP A 90 10.60 3.04 -6.10
CA ASP A 90 11.38 3.27 -4.90
C ASP A 90 12.00 1.98 -4.34
N ARG A 91 12.70 2.11 -3.21
CA ARG A 91 13.20 1.03 -2.39
C ARG A 91 12.81 1.25 -0.94
N THR A 92 12.51 0.17 -0.21
CA THR A 92 12.08 0.24 1.20
C THR A 92 13.12 0.85 2.13
N SER A 93 14.41 0.79 1.78
CA SER A 93 15.49 1.44 2.53
C SER A 93 15.37 2.97 2.60
N ARG A 94 14.58 3.59 1.70
CA ARG A 94 14.34 5.04 1.65
C ARG A 94 13.04 5.48 2.31
N MET A 95 12.30 4.56 2.95
CA MET A 95 11.09 4.91 3.68
C MET A 95 11.38 5.92 4.79
N ILE A 96 10.60 7.00 4.83
CA ILE A 96 10.70 8.03 5.89
C ILE A 96 10.40 7.42 7.27
N PHE A 97 9.40 6.52 7.32
CA PHE A 97 9.06 5.74 8.49
C PHE A 97 9.21 4.26 8.14
N SER A 98 10.15 3.57 8.79
CA SER A 98 10.36 2.14 8.59
C SER A 98 9.13 1.32 9.02
N PHE A 99 9.04 0.06 8.57
CA PHE A 99 8.01 -0.88 9.02
C PHE A 99 7.94 -0.99 10.56
N ARG A 100 9.11 -0.99 11.23
CA ARG A 100 9.22 -0.98 12.69
C ARG A 100 8.54 0.24 13.29
N LYS A 101 8.79 1.42 12.71
CA LYS A 101 8.22 2.69 13.17
C LYS A 101 6.71 2.74 12.98
N ILE A 102 6.23 2.25 11.84
CA ILE A 102 4.80 2.21 11.51
C ILE A 102 4.04 1.34 12.52
N ILE A 103 4.50 0.11 12.79
CA ILE A 103 3.89 -0.81 13.77
C ILE A 103 3.91 -0.20 15.19
N ASN A 104 5.06 0.35 15.61
CA ASN A 104 5.19 1.02 16.89
C ASN A 104 4.20 2.18 17.05
N TYR A 105 4.10 3.04 16.03
CA TYR A 105 3.20 4.19 16.05
C TYR A 105 1.73 3.76 16.11
N ILE A 106 1.29 2.88 15.20
CA ILE A 106 -0.11 2.42 15.14
C ILE A 106 -0.51 1.74 16.44
N SER A 107 0.34 0.85 16.95
CA SER A 107 0.07 0.12 18.19
C SER A 107 -0.01 1.01 19.44
N THR A 108 0.44 2.28 19.35
CA THR A 108 0.35 3.22 20.48
C THR A 108 -1.10 3.61 20.78
N PHE A 109 -1.90 3.84 19.73
CA PHE A 109 -3.29 4.30 19.86
C PHE A 109 -4.33 3.19 19.69
N THR A 110 -4.01 2.11 18.98
CA THR A 110 -4.91 0.94 18.86
C THR A 110 -4.16 -0.37 19.17
N THR A 111 -4.88 -1.40 19.60
CA THR A 111 -4.32 -2.75 19.71
C THR A 111 -4.31 -3.36 18.32
N LEU A 112 -3.14 -3.82 17.86
CA LEU A 112 -3.04 -4.64 16.65
C LEU A 112 -3.42 -6.08 16.99
N VAL A 113 -4.18 -6.74 16.12
CA VAL A 113 -4.61 -8.14 16.25
C VAL A 113 -4.23 -8.96 15.01
N PRO A 114 -4.09 -10.30 15.12
CA PRO A 114 -3.80 -11.14 13.98
C PRO A 114 -4.85 -10.96 12.87
N GLY A 115 -4.38 -10.77 11.64
CA GLY A 115 -5.22 -10.45 10.49
C GLY A 115 -5.34 -8.96 10.19
N ASP A 116 -4.90 -8.06 11.08
CA ASP A 116 -4.80 -6.65 10.74
C ASP A 116 -3.82 -6.43 9.58
N ILE A 117 -4.20 -5.53 8.68
CA ILE A 117 -3.47 -5.19 7.47
C ILE A 117 -3.02 -3.74 7.58
N ILE A 118 -1.72 -3.50 7.38
CA ILE A 118 -1.16 -2.15 7.35
C ILE A 118 -0.59 -1.88 5.96
N VAL A 119 -1.13 -0.85 5.33
CA VAL A 119 -0.71 -0.28 4.05
C VAL A 119 0.32 0.82 4.39
N THR A 120 1.53 0.72 3.85
CA THR A 120 2.75 1.28 4.49
C THR A 120 3.28 2.59 3.90
N GLY A 121 2.56 3.15 2.95
CA GLY A 121 2.92 4.32 2.17
C GLY A 121 3.37 3.98 0.75
N THR A 122 3.12 4.91 -0.17
CA THR A 122 3.42 4.78 -1.59
C THR A 122 4.60 5.69 -2.00
N PRO A 123 5.41 5.29 -2.99
CA PRO A 123 6.43 6.16 -3.57
C PRO A 123 5.88 7.43 -4.24
N ALA A 124 6.78 8.37 -4.54
CA ALA A 124 6.45 9.47 -5.46
C ALA A 124 6.06 8.93 -6.86
N GLY A 125 5.20 9.68 -7.57
CA GLY A 125 4.77 9.33 -8.93
C GLY A 125 3.29 8.95 -9.10
N ALA A 126 2.46 9.18 -8.08
CA ALA A 126 1.01 9.12 -8.22
C ALA A 126 0.53 10.08 -9.34
N GLY A 127 -0.54 9.72 -10.05
CA GLY A 127 -1.06 10.47 -11.19
C GLY A 127 -1.39 11.92 -10.89
N ALA A 128 -1.81 12.20 -9.65
CA ALA A 128 -2.07 13.55 -9.15
C ALA A 128 -0.85 14.48 -9.09
N ARG A 129 0.38 13.95 -9.21
CA ARG A 129 1.64 14.70 -9.07
C ARG A 129 2.23 15.18 -10.40
N PHE A 130 1.62 14.82 -11.53
CA PHE A 130 2.00 15.28 -12.86
C PHE A 130 1.37 16.63 -13.20
N GLU A 131 1.94 17.34 -14.16
CA GLU A 131 1.41 18.59 -14.73
C GLU A 131 1.32 18.46 -16.26
N PRO A 132 0.11 18.26 -16.83
CA PRO A 132 -1.17 18.07 -16.14
C PRO A 132 -1.27 16.71 -15.42
N PRO A 133 -2.18 16.55 -14.44
CA PRO A 133 -2.40 15.26 -13.78
C PRO A 133 -2.78 14.15 -14.77
N ILE A 134 -2.26 12.95 -14.53
CA ILE A 134 -2.53 11.77 -15.37
C ILE A 134 -3.41 10.80 -14.58
N TRP A 135 -4.70 10.79 -14.89
CA TRP A 135 -5.68 9.91 -14.24
C TRP A 135 -5.79 8.56 -14.94
N LEU A 136 -6.13 7.54 -14.14
CA LEU A 136 -6.55 6.23 -14.65
C LEU A 136 -7.84 6.37 -15.46
N LYS A 137 -7.98 5.53 -16.48
CA LYS A 137 -9.14 5.47 -17.37
C LYS A 137 -9.58 4.02 -17.57
N PRO A 138 -10.83 3.76 -17.96
CA PRO A 138 -11.26 2.41 -18.36
C PRO A 138 -10.33 1.78 -19.39
N GLY A 139 -9.97 0.53 -19.16
CA GLY A 139 -9.03 -0.22 -19.99
C GLY A 139 -7.57 -0.13 -19.54
N ASP A 140 -7.24 0.80 -18.62
CA ASP A 140 -5.90 0.82 -18.03
C ASP A 140 -5.64 -0.45 -17.20
N VAL A 141 -4.40 -0.90 -17.23
CA VAL A 141 -3.89 -1.99 -16.40
C VAL A 141 -2.81 -1.46 -15.48
N ILE A 142 -2.99 -1.68 -14.19
CA ILE A 142 -2.06 -1.28 -13.13
C ILE A 142 -1.31 -2.52 -12.68
N GLU A 143 0.01 -2.41 -12.56
CA GLU A 143 0.89 -3.45 -12.04
C GLU A 143 1.73 -2.87 -10.91
N VAL A 144 1.51 -3.36 -9.69
CA VAL A 144 2.38 -3.09 -8.53
C VAL A 144 3.30 -4.28 -8.38
N GLU A 145 4.60 -4.07 -8.30
CA GLU A 145 5.60 -5.14 -8.21
C GLU A 145 6.63 -4.84 -7.14
N ALA A 146 6.96 -5.84 -6.32
CA ALA A 146 8.08 -5.76 -5.40
C ALA A 146 8.95 -7.03 -5.42
N GLU A 147 10.26 -6.83 -5.28
CA GLU A 147 11.25 -7.90 -5.22
C GLU A 147 10.89 -8.89 -4.10
N GLY A 148 10.90 -10.20 -4.42
CA GLY A 148 10.58 -11.25 -3.46
C GLY A 148 9.10 -11.43 -3.10
N ILE A 149 8.20 -10.53 -3.54
CA ILE A 149 6.76 -10.65 -3.30
C ILE A 149 6.02 -11.11 -4.56
N GLY A 150 6.21 -10.42 -5.68
CA GLY A 150 5.56 -10.71 -6.96
C GLY A 150 4.92 -9.48 -7.60
N VAL A 151 3.90 -9.70 -8.43
CA VAL A 151 3.19 -8.64 -9.18
C VAL A 151 1.69 -8.71 -8.89
N LEU A 152 1.13 -7.63 -8.36
CA LEU A 152 -0.31 -7.40 -8.24
C LEU A 152 -0.79 -6.64 -9.48
N ARG A 153 -1.66 -7.28 -10.27
CA ARG A 153 -2.15 -6.75 -11.54
C ARG A 153 -3.67 -6.56 -11.52
N ASN A 154 -4.13 -5.34 -11.75
CA ASN A 154 -5.55 -4.99 -11.74
C ASN A 154 -5.93 -4.17 -12.97
N GLY A 155 -7.09 -4.45 -13.56
CA GLY A 155 -7.67 -3.62 -14.62
C GLY A 155 -8.56 -2.52 -14.05
N VAL A 156 -8.70 -1.43 -14.79
CA VAL A 156 -9.58 -0.31 -14.48
C VAL A 156 -10.82 -0.38 -15.37
N VAL A 157 -11.99 -0.25 -14.76
CA VAL A 157 -13.28 -0.12 -15.43
C VAL A 157 -14.08 0.97 -14.72
N ASP A 158 -14.90 1.70 -15.47
CA ASP A 158 -15.89 2.58 -14.86
C ASP A 158 -16.97 1.73 -14.18
N GLU A 159 -17.58 2.30 -13.14
CA GLU A 159 -18.76 1.70 -12.53
C GLU A 159 -19.88 1.60 -13.55
N ALA A 160 -20.52 0.43 -13.65
CA ALA A 160 -21.64 0.24 -14.55
C ALA A 160 -22.84 1.08 -14.07
N ALA A 161 -23.50 1.78 -15.00
CA ALA A 161 -24.77 2.43 -14.70
C ALA A 161 -25.79 1.38 -14.21
N GLN A 162 -26.51 1.71 -13.14
CA GLN A 162 -27.59 0.89 -12.59
C GLN A 162 -28.84 0.96 -13.46
#